data_AF-A0A395XZI0-F1
#
_entry.id   AF-A0A395XZI0-F1
#
_cell.length_a   1.000
_cell.length_b   1.000
_cell.length_c   1.000
_cell.angle_alpha   90.00
_cell.angle_beta   90.00
_cell.angle_gamma   90.00
#
_symmetry.space_group_name_H-M   'P 1'
#
loop_
_entity.id
_entity.type
_entity.pdbx_description
1 polymer ?
#
loop_
_entity_poly.entity_id
_entity_poly.type
_entity_poly.pdbx_seq_one_letter_code
_entity_poly.pdbx_strand_id
1 'polypeptide(L)'
;MGHLDPFFQELNGIGILALIVTIIAVIVRVVFCKTMRARIYTGVLGLISAIVMSLGIDYAIRPFAGTGESTATNGLGFVQLMIGVVIALIGGAVLRGILSHDDGEPQPTSNSLIMDTQTELYRLAPRYGLVAAMSNEDSYYGWFMIDHDNGGSPDPLYEASLNANLQQERQLGKLYGDPGSGLDYSAFGNTAVQAGQQGESALARIIAYMQLNVISFWSLYGLNENRQPINADIDCVLVGIDPQQQVHAWFVDAKNYKGGSDTKYVNLDPRNLVRMSISRRALIKGSDGTPVVKMSENMATQRDNWASTLETYHVAAQWMVCMVPGGHNGNPDVSEAVWPGNVRVVTPGQLVAEIQSLSLLPVDNIPPRVVRLFTSAVKQQAPASAAPVTSTVPMPVTSPVPAPIPQPAITNNCPKCGQPLDGQTNFCPNCGTPLNA
;
A
#
# COMPACT_ATOMS: atom_id res chain seq x y z
N MET A 1 -6.73 41.57 13.93
CA MET A 1 -7.51 40.96 15.04
C MET A 1 -8.80 41.74 15.20
N GLY A 2 -9.85 41.49 14.42
CA GLY A 2 -11.04 42.37 14.41
C GLY A 2 -12.29 41.76 13.81
N HIS A 3 -12.48 40.44 13.94
CA HIS A 3 -13.72 39.78 13.50
C HIS A 3 -14.25 38.72 14.48
N LEU A 4 -13.59 38.57 15.64
CA LEU A 4 -14.03 37.71 16.75
C LEU A 4 -14.59 38.52 17.94
N ASP A 5 -14.50 39.86 17.91
CA ASP A 5 -14.87 40.75 19.02
C ASP A 5 -16.33 40.65 19.50
N PRO A 6 -17.37 40.46 18.65
CA PRO A 6 -18.74 40.40 19.14
C PRO A 6 -19.00 39.17 20.03
N PHE A 7 -18.34 38.05 19.72
CA PHE A 7 -18.58 36.78 20.40
C PHE A 7 -17.98 36.75 21.81
N PHE A 8 -16.77 37.28 21.98
CA PHE A 8 -16.11 37.34 23.30
C PHE A 8 -16.72 38.40 24.23
N GLN A 9 -17.45 39.39 23.69
CA GLN A 9 -18.14 40.40 24.48
C GLN A 9 -19.45 39.90 25.10
N GLU A 10 -20.06 38.84 24.57
CA GLU A 10 -21.30 38.26 25.11
C GLU A 10 -21.06 37.23 26.23
N LEU A 11 -19.82 36.74 26.40
CA LEU A 11 -19.46 35.80 27.46
C LEU A 11 -19.03 36.56 28.73
N ASN A 12 -19.56 36.16 29.89
CA ASN A 12 -19.05 36.62 31.17
C ASN A 12 -17.66 35.99 31.45
N GLY A 13 -16.91 36.52 32.42
CA GLY A 13 -15.54 36.08 32.74
C GLY A 13 -15.43 34.58 33.03
N ILE A 14 -16.49 33.95 33.57
CA ILE A 14 -16.55 32.51 33.82
C ILE A 14 -16.73 31.71 32.52
N GLY A 15 -17.56 32.18 31.58
CA GLY A 15 -17.72 31.57 30.27
C GLY A 15 -16.43 31.63 29.43
N ILE A 16 -15.69 32.74 29.52
CA ILE A 16 -14.38 32.90 28.87
C ILE A 16 -13.35 31.93 29.46
N LEU A 17 -13.28 31.80 30.79
CA LEU A 17 -12.38 30.84 31.44
C LEU A 17 -12.70 29.39 31.06
N ALA A 18 -13.98 29.02 31.03
CA ALA A 18 -14.41 27.69 30.60
C ALA A 18 -14.00 27.39 29.15
N LEU A 19 -14.12 28.39 28.26
CA LEU A 19 -13.75 28.27 26.86
C LEU A 19 -12.23 28.09 26.68
N ILE A 20 -11.42 28.87 27.40
CA ILE A 20 -9.95 28.76 27.34
C ILE A 20 -9.49 27.38 27.80
N VAL A 21 -10.00 26.90 28.94
CA VAL A 21 -9.61 25.59 29.50
C VAL A 21 -9.99 24.45 28.56
N THR A 22 -11.19 24.48 27.99
CA THR A 22 -11.68 23.44 27.09
C THR A 22 -10.96 23.44 25.74
N ILE A 23 -10.65 24.61 25.17
CA ILE A 23 -9.83 24.71 23.95
C ILE A 23 -8.42 24.18 24.19
N ILE A 24 -7.78 24.52 25.32
CA ILE A 24 -6.45 23.98 25.66
C ILE A 24 -6.48 22.46 25.72
N ALA A 25 -7.51 21.86 26.35
CA ALA A 25 -7.66 20.41 26.41
C ALA A 25 -7.79 19.76 25.01
N VAL A 26 -8.54 20.41 24.10
CA VAL A 26 -8.66 19.96 22.69
C VAL A 26 -7.33 20.05 21.96
N ILE A 27 -6.60 21.16 22.08
CA ILE A 27 -5.29 21.36 21.43
C ILE A 27 -4.30 20.30 21.92
N VAL A 28 -4.22 20.09 23.24
CA VAL A 28 -3.38 19.06 23.82
C VAL A 28 -3.74 17.68 23.23
N ARG A 29 -5.03 17.32 23.17
CA ARG A 29 -5.46 16.04 22.58
C ARG A 29 -5.09 15.90 21.10
N VAL A 30 -5.24 16.95 20.30
CA VAL A 30 -4.86 16.95 18.87
C VAL A 30 -3.37 16.66 18.69
N VAL A 31 -2.50 17.22 19.54
CA VAL A 31 -1.05 16.97 19.49
C VAL A 31 -0.71 15.49 19.71
N PHE A 32 -1.47 14.80 20.56
CA PHE A 32 -1.27 13.38 20.88
C PHE A 32 -1.96 12.41 19.90
N CYS A 33 -2.79 12.89 18.97
CA CYS A 33 -3.45 12.05 17.97
C CYS A 33 -2.44 11.52 16.93
N LYS A 34 -2.46 10.21 16.66
CA LYS A 34 -1.50 9.55 15.76
C LYS A 34 -1.82 9.71 14.28
N THR A 35 -3.09 9.87 13.91
CA THR A 35 -3.53 9.95 12.50
C THR A 35 -4.04 11.34 12.14
N MET A 36 -3.85 11.76 10.87
CA MET A 36 -4.37 13.04 10.37
C MET A 36 -5.91 13.13 10.44
N ARG A 37 -6.60 12.01 10.22
CA ARG A 37 -8.06 11.94 10.34
C ARG A 37 -8.53 12.17 11.78
N ALA A 38 -7.87 11.55 12.77
CA ALA A 38 -8.17 11.78 14.19
C ALA A 38 -7.87 13.23 14.60
N ARG A 39 -6.78 13.82 14.11
CA ARG A 39 -6.46 15.24 14.36
C ARG A 39 -7.55 16.19 13.86
N ILE A 40 -8.05 15.96 12.65
CA ILE A 40 -9.11 16.79 12.05
C ILE A 40 -10.42 16.61 12.83
N TYR A 41 -10.79 15.35 13.15
CA TYR A 41 -12.02 15.06 13.90
C TYR A 41 -11.99 15.66 15.30
N THR A 42 -10.93 15.39 16.07
CA THR A 42 -10.76 15.91 17.43
C THR A 42 -10.64 17.44 17.45
N GLY A 43 -9.94 18.02 16.47
CA GLY A 43 -9.81 19.48 16.36
C GLY A 43 -11.14 20.18 16.06
N VAL A 44 -11.85 19.77 15.01
CA VAL A 44 -13.08 20.44 14.58
C VAL A 44 -14.22 20.18 15.55
N LEU A 45 -14.49 18.91 15.89
CA LEU A 45 -15.62 18.57 16.74
C LEU A 45 -15.36 18.94 18.21
N GLY A 46 -14.10 18.84 18.66
CA GLY A 46 -13.70 19.27 19.99
C GLY A 46 -13.87 20.78 20.19
N LEU A 47 -13.48 21.59 19.19
CA LEU A 47 -13.63 23.05 19.26
C LEU A 47 -15.11 23.48 19.28
N ILE A 48 -15.95 22.86 18.46
CA ILE A 48 -17.40 23.11 18.47
C ILE A 48 -18.01 22.74 19.84
N SER A 49 -17.62 21.59 20.38
CA SER A 49 -18.15 21.12 21.68
C SER A 49 -17.70 22.01 22.84
N ALA A 50 -16.45 22.49 22.82
CA ALA A 50 -15.92 23.46 23.78
C ALA A 50 -16.71 24.78 23.77
N ILE A 51 -17.06 25.28 22.59
CA ILE A 51 -17.87 26.48 22.41
C ILE A 51 -19.28 26.29 22.98
N VAL A 52 -19.95 25.19 22.61
CA VAL A 52 -21.32 24.88 23.07
C VAL A 52 -21.37 24.72 24.60
N MET A 53 -20.41 23.99 25.17
CA MET A 53 -20.31 23.81 26.62
C MET A 53 -20.13 25.15 27.34
N SER A 54 -19.26 26.02 26.83
CA SER A 54 -18.95 27.31 27.45
C SER A 54 -20.13 28.28 27.37
N LEU A 55 -20.88 28.27 26.27
CA LEU A 55 -22.13 29.02 26.13
C LEU A 55 -23.21 28.53 27.10
N GLY A 56 -23.32 27.21 27.30
CA GLY A 56 -24.25 26.64 28.27
C GLY A 56 -23.92 27.06 29.71
N ILE A 57 -22.63 27.02 30.09
CA ILE A 57 -22.14 27.46 31.40
C ILE A 57 -22.41 28.95 31.60
N ASP A 58 -22.11 29.77 30.59
CA ASP A 58 -22.36 31.20 30.66
C ASP A 58 -23.85 31.50 30.84
N TYR A 59 -24.70 30.89 30.01
CA TYR A 59 -26.15 31.07 30.06
C TYR A 59 -26.77 30.61 31.39
N ALA A 60 -26.23 29.55 32.00
CA ALA A 60 -26.65 29.05 33.31
C ALA A 60 -26.30 30.00 34.46
N ILE A 61 -25.21 30.76 34.34
CA ILE A 61 -24.70 31.62 35.42
C ILE A 61 -25.26 33.05 35.35
N ARG A 62 -25.72 33.51 34.18
CA ARG A 62 -26.32 34.85 33.98
C ARG A 62 -27.38 35.25 35.03
N PRO A 63 -28.31 34.38 35.47
CA PRO A 63 -29.31 34.73 36.50
C PRO A 63 -28.72 35.01 37.90
N PHE A 64 -27.49 34.52 38.17
CA PHE A 64 -26.78 34.70 39.44
C PHE A 64 -25.75 35.83 39.37
N ALA A 65 -25.20 36.11 38.18
CA ALA A 65 -24.27 37.21 37.95
C ALA A 65 -24.96 38.58 37.86
N GLY A 66 -26.30 38.62 37.87
CA GLY A 66 -27.08 39.86 37.75
C GLY A 66 -27.01 40.52 36.37
N THR A 67 -26.54 39.79 35.36
CA THR A 67 -26.36 40.26 33.98
C THR A 67 -27.44 39.76 33.02
N GLY A 68 -28.41 38.98 33.51
CA GLY A 68 -29.56 38.51 32.74
C GLY A 68 -30.81 39.38 32.94
N GLU A 69 -31.79 39.24 32.05
CA GLU A 69 -33.08 39.94 32.14
C GLU A 69 -33.94 39.51 33.36
N SER A 70 -33.54 38.44 34.06
CA SER A 70 -34.24 37.92 35.23
C SER A 70 -33.29 37.32 36.27
N THR A 71 -33.62 37.51 37.55
CA THR A 71 -32.87 36.97 38.70
C THR A 71 -33.25 35.52 38.96
N ALA A 72 -32.32 34.74 39.54
CA ALA A 72 -32.52 33.31 39.83
C ALA A 72 -33.74 32.97 40.73
N THR A 73 -34.33 33.96 41.39
CA THR A 73 -35.53 33.81 42.24
C THR A 73 -36.85 33.86 41.44
N ASN A 74 -36.81 34.23 40.16
CA ASN A 74 -37.99 34.33 39.30
C ASN A 74 -38.12 33.06 38.43
N GLY A 75 -39.34 32.62 38.16
CA GLY A 75 -39.60 31.39 37.38
C GLY A 75 -38.92 31.35 36.00
N LEU A 76 -38.75 32.50 35.34
CA LEU A 76 -38.00 32.63 34.09
C LEU A 76 -36.48 32.44 34.27
N GLY A 77 -35.89 32.96 35.34
CA GLY A 77 -34.48 32.77 35.66
C GLY A 77 -34.15 31.31 35.97
N PHE A 78 -35.09 30.58 36.58
CA PHE A 78 -34.95 29.14 36.81
C PHE A 78 -34.98 28.34 35.50
N VAL A 79 -35.86 28.70 34.55
CA VAL A 79 -35.89 28.06 33.22
C VAL A 79 -34.60 28.33 32.44
N GLN A 80 -34.08 29.55 32.49
CA GLN A 80 -32.80 29.92 31.90
C GLN A 80 -31.63 29.10 32.46
N LEU A 81 -31.57 28.94 33.79
CA LEU A 81 -30.59 28.08 34.46
C LEU A 81 -30.66 26.63 33.93
N MET A 82 -31.87 26.05 33.88
CA MET A 82 -32.06 24.67 33.44
C MET A 82 -31.64 24.46 31.98
N ILE A 83 -31.98 25.39 31.09
CA ILE A 83 -31.56 25.34 29.68
C ILE A 83 -30.03 25.42 29.58
N GLY A 84 -29.39 26.35 30.30
CA GLY A 84 -27.94 26.48 30.30
C GLY A 84 -27.22 25.23 30.80
N VAL A 85 -27.72 24.62 31.89
CA VAL A 85 -27.19 23.36 32.44
C VAL A 85 -27.32 22.22 31.43
N VAL A 86 -28.47 22.08 30.76
CA VAL A 86 -28.67 21.03 29.75
C VAL A 86 -27.68 21.21 28.59
N ILE A 87 -27.51 22.43 28.08
CA ILE A 87 -26.57 22.73 26.99
C ILE A 87 -25.13 22.44 27.41
N ALA A 88 -24.74 22.83 28.64
CA ALA A 88 -23.43 22.57 29.20
C ALA A 88 -23.15 21.06 29.33
N LEU A 89 -24.13 20.28 29.78
CA LEU A 89 -24.02 18.83 29.92
C LEU A 89 -23.89 18.12 28.57
N ILE A 90 -24.65 18.56 27.55
CA ILE A 90 -24.56 18.00 26.20
C ILE A 90 -23.17 18.30 25.61
N GLY A 91 -22.73 19.56 25.63
CA GLY A 91 -21.41 19.95 25.15
C GLY A 91 -20.28 19.23 25.90
N GLY A 92 -20.39 19.12 27.23
CA GLY A 92 -19.42 18.44 28.08
C GLY A 92 -19.37 16.93 27.87
N ALA A 93 -20.49 16.26 27.64
CA ALA A 93 -20.53 14.82 27.36
C ALA A 93 -19.86 14.48 26.02
N VAL A 94 -20.14 15.28 24.97
CA VAL A 94 -19.50 15.13 23.66
C VAL A 94 -18.00 15.43 23.76
N LEU A 95 -17.62 16.52 24.42
CA LEU A 95 -16.22 16.88 24.62
C LEU A 95 -15.46 15.82 25.42
N ARG A 96 -16.05 15.30 26.50
CA ARG A 96 -15.47 14.20 27.28
C ARG A 96 -15.27 12.97 26.42
N GLY A 97 -16.26 12.59 25.60
CA GLY A 97 -16.17 11.48 24.67
C GLY A 97 -15.01 11.63 23.69
N ILE A 98 -14.77 12.83 23.16
CA ILE A 98 -13.65 13.14 22.26
C ILE A 98 -12.30 13.07 22.98
N LEU A 99 -12.22 13.63 24.19
CA LEU A 99 -10.98 13.66 24.98
C LEU A 99 -10.61 12.29 25.55
N SER A 100 -11.59 11.44 25.85
CA SER A 100 -11.40 10.07 26.34
C SER A 100 -11.41 9.01 25.23
N HIS A 101 -11.57 9.41 23.96
CA HIS A 101 -11.52 8.48 22.85
C HIS A 101 -10.08 8.01 22.67
N ASP A 102 -9.73 6.87 23.28
CA ASP A 102 -8.44 6.25 23.06
C ASP A 102 -8.28 5.96 21.56
N ASP A 103 -7.12 6.27 20.98
CA ASP A 103 -6.77 5.87 19.61
C ASP A 103 -6.50 4.35 19.58
N GLY A 104 -7.41 3.56 20.16
CA GLY A 104 -7.54 2.15 19.86
C GLY A 104 -7.76 2.02 18.37
N GLU A 105 -7.11 1.02 17.76
CA GLU A 105 -7.37 0.69 16.37
C GLU A 105 -8.87 0.72 16.09
N PRO A 106 -9.31 1.32 14.97
CA PRO A 106 -10.73 1.44 14.67
C PRO A 106 -11.34 0.04 14.71
N GLN A 107 -12.19 -0.21 15.72
CA GLN A 107 -13.03 -1.39 15.70
C GLN A 107 -13.95 -1.26 14.48
N PRO A 108 -13.99 -2.27 13.61
CA PRO A 108 -14.84 -2.22 12.43
C PRO A 108 -16.31 -2.30 12.87
N THR A 109 -17.02 -1.17 12.76
CA THR A 109 -18.48 -1.18 12.66
C THR A 109 -18.88 -1.64 11.28
N SER A 110 -18.91 -2.95 11.11
CA SER A 110 -19.75 -3.63 10.14
C SER A 110 -19.99 -5.04 10.67
N ASN A 111 -21.08 -5.67 10.27
CA ASN A 111 -21.40 -7.07 10.56
C ASN A 111 -20.38 -8.04 9.90
N SER A 112 -19.09 -7.87 10.12
CA SER A 112 -18.09 -8.90 9.91
C SER A 112 -18.18 -9.84 11.09
N LEU A 113 -18.46 -11.12 10.84
CA LEU A 113 -18.08 -12.17 11.79
C LEU A 113 -16.67 -11.83 12.27
N ILE A 114 -16.47 -11.69 13.58
CA ILE A 114 -15.13 -11.75 14.14
C ILE A 114 -14.67 -13.18 13.88
N MET A 115 -14.06 -13.40 12.72
CA MET A 115 -13.39 -14.65 12.40
C MET A 115 -12.13 -14.68 13.26
N ASP A 116 -12.18 -15.53 14.28
CA ASP A 116 -11.02 -15.81 15.11
C ASP A 116 -10.03 -16.65 14.31
N THR A 117 -8.86 -16.07 14.01
CA THR A 117 -7.74 -16.71 13.29
C THR A 117 -7.41 -18.08 13.86
N GLN A 118 -7.48 -18.24 15.19
CA GLN A 118 -7.25 -19.51 15.85
C GLN A 118 -8.34 -20.52 15.45
N THR A 119 -9.61 -20.16 15.60
CA THR A 119 -10.76 -20.99 15.20
C THR A 119 -10.71 -21.43 13.73
N GLU A 120 -10.41 -20.52 12.80
CA GLU A 120 -10.33 -20.89 11.38
C GLU A 120 -9.15 -21.82 11.10
N LEU A 121 -8.00 -21.60 11.76
CA LEU A 121 -6.85 -22.49 11.63
C LEU A 121 -7.16 -23.89 12.18
N TYR A 122 -7.89 -24.00 13.29
CA TYR A 122 -8.35 -25.30 13.83
C TYR A 122 -9.25 -26.07 12.87
N ARG A 123 -10.06 -25.38 12.05
CA ARG A 123 -10.88 -26.03 11.00
C ARG A 123 -10.03 -26.45 9.81
N LEU A 124 -9.05 -25.64 9.45
CA LEU A 124 -8.24 -25.80 8.25
C LEU A 124 -7.15 -26.87 8.43
N ALA A 125 -6.51 -26.90 9.59
CA ALA A 125 -5.36 -27.74 9.87
C ALA A 125 -5.61 -29.25 9.64
N PRO A 126 -6.73 -29.85 10.09
CA PRO A 126 -7.02 -31.26 9.82
C PRO A 126 -7.19 -31.58 8.34
N ARG A 127 -7.76 -30.66 7.55
CA ARG A 127 -7.99 -30.84 6.11
C ARG A 127 -6.70 -31.03 5.32
N TYR A 128 -5.63 -30.36 5.76
CA TYR A 128 -4.30 -30.46 5.17
C TYR A 128 -3.35 -31.33 5.99
N GLY A 129 -3.89 -32.00 7.02
CA GLY A 129 -3.13 -32.87 7.89
C GLY A 129 -2.00 -32.17 8.64
N LEU A 130 -2.11 -30.89 8.99
CA LEU A 130 -1.05 -30.23 9.76
C LEU A 130 -0.76 -30.97 11.07
N VAL A 131 0.50 -30.97 11.49
CA VAL A 131 0.95 -31.65 12.71
C VAL A 131 0.94 -30.67 13.88
N ALA A 132 0.46 -31.12 15.04
CA ALA A 132 0.52 -30.35 16.27
C ALA A 132 1.98 -30.23 16.75
N ALA A 133 2.36 -29.06 17.25
CA ALA A 133 3.69 -28.81 17.75
C ALA A 133 3.95 -29.56 19.07
N MET A 134 5.15 -30.13 19.23
CA MET A 134 5.63 -30.63 20.51
C MET A 134 6.10 -29.48 21.42
N SER A 135 6.28 -29.73 22.72
CA SER A 135 6.52 -28.68 23.72
C SER A 135 7.80 -27.85 23.52
N ASN A 136 8.72 -28.31 22.67
CA ASN A 136 10.00 -27.68 22.35
C ASN A 136 10.09 -27.22 20.89
N GLU A 137 8.98 -27.24 20.15
CA GLU A 137 8.92 -26.82 18.75
C GLU A 137 8.26 -25.45 18.63
N ASP A 138 8.67 -24.71 17.59
CA ASP A 138 7.99 -23.48 17.23
C ASP A 138 6.56 -23.76 16.79
N SER A 139 5.63 -22.92 17.24
CA SER A 139 4.21 -23.15 16.99
C SER A 139 3.42 -21.88 16.73
N TYR A 140 2.37 -22.02 15.91
CA TYR A 140 1.34 -21.00 15.69
C TYR A 140 0.01 -21.57 16.15
N TYR A 141 -0.54 -21.07 17.25
CA TYR A 141 -1.75 -21.60 17.88
C TYR A 141 -1.72 -23.12 18.12
N GLY A 142 -0.55 -23.68 18.43
CA GLY A 142 -0.36 -25.11 18.70
C GLY A 142 -0.02 -25.97 17.48
N TRP A 143 0.07 -25.40 16.28
CA TRP A 143 0.47 -26.11 15.06
C TRP A 143 1.95 -25.91 14.76
N PHE A 144 2.62 -26.99 14.33
CA PHE A 144 4.06 -27.01 14.07
C PHE A 144 4.47 -26.01 12.99
N MET A 145 5.51 -25.22 13.27
CA MET A 145 6.07 -24.21 12.38
C MET A 145 7.49 -24.53 11.94
N ILE A 146 7.77 -24.17 10.69
CA ILE A 146 9.07 -24.39 10.05
C ILE A 146 9.54 -23.13 9.34
N ASP A 147 10.86 -22.96 9.21
CA ASP A 147 11.43 -21.78 8.57
C ASP A 147 11.40 -21.85 7.04
N HIS A 148 11.38 -23.03 6.43
CA HIS A 148 11.40 -23.20 4.98
C HIS A 148 10.69 -24.49 4.58
N ASP A 149 10.03 -24.48 3.42
CA ASP A 149 9.50 -25.69 2.80
C ASP A 149 10.64 -26.59 2.30
N ASN A 150 10.31 -27.74 1.72
CA ASN A 150 11.31 -28.60 1.09
C ASN A 150 11.76 -28.10 -0.30
N GLY A 151 11.38 -26.88 -0.68
CA GLY A 151 11.60 -26.35 -2.01
C GLY A 151 10.86 -27.13 -3.10
N GLY A 152 11.51 -27.30 -4.25
CA GLY A 152 10.89 -27.89 -5.41
C GLY A 152 11.79 -27.92 -6.63
N SER A 153 11.27 -28.47 -7.72
CA SER A 153 11.89 -28.30 -9.03
C SER A 153 11.67 -26.87 -9.52
N PRO A 154 12.66 -26.26 -10.20
CA PRO A 154 12.49 -24.95 -10.81
C PRO A 154 11.28 -24.91 -11.73
N ASP A 155 10.62 -23.76 -11.79
CA ASP A 155 9.53 -23.56 -12.74
C ASP A 155 10.12 -23.46 -14.16
N PRO A 156 9.73 -24.34 -15.10
CA PRO A 156 10.36 -24.37 -16.43
C PRO A 156 10.16 -23.09 -17.24
N LEU A 157 9.02 -22.41 -17.07
CA LEU A 157 8.75 -21.14 -17.75
C LEU A 157 9.64 -20.02 -17.20
N TYR A 158 9.77 -19.96 -15.88
CA TYR A 158 10.66 -19.02 -15.22
C TYR A 158 12.10 -19.19 -15.69
N GLU A 159 12.65 -20.41 -15.62
CA GLU A 159 14.04 -20.70 -16.02
C GLU A 159 14.29 -20.34 -17.48
N ALA A 160 13.39 -20.73 -18.38
CA ALA A 160 13.54 -20.46 -19.80
C ALA A 160 13.47 -18.96 -20.12
N SER A 161 12.76 -18.19 -19.30
CA SER A 161 12.58 -16.75 -19.48
C SER A 161 13.74 -15.89 -19.00
N LEU A 162 14.71 -16.43 -18.25
CA LEU A 162 15.75 -15.64 -17.57
C LEU A 162 16.55 -14.74 -18.53
N ASN A 163 16.73 -15.17 -19.78
CA ASN A 163 17.47 -14.46 -20.83
C ASN A 163 16.59 -13.62 -21.75
N ALA A 164 15.28 -13.48 -21.47
CA ALA A 164 14.38 -12.70 -22.30
C ALA A 164 14.76 -11.21 -22.31
N ASN A 165 14.84 -10.63 -23.50
CA ASN A 165 15.27 -9.25 -23.67
C ASN A 165 14.08 -8.28 -23.62
N LEU A 166 13.80 -7.75 -22.43
CA LEU A 166 12.73 -6.75 -22.25
C LEU A 166 12.98 -5.45 -23.03
N GLN A 167 14.24 -5.09 -23.29
CA GLN A 167 14.57 -3.90 -24.07
C GLN A 167 14.20 -4.05 -25.55
N GLN A 168 14.32 -5.27 -26.09
CA GLN A 168 13.83 -5.60 -27.43
C GLN A 168 12.29 -5.47 -27.49
N GLU A 169 11.56 -5.99 -26.50
CA GLU A 169 10.09 -5.86 -26.46
C GLU A 169 9.63 -4.39 -26.40
N ARG A 170 10.37 -3.52 -25.69
CA ARG A 170 10.14 -2.06 -25.71
C ARG A 170 10.32 -1.47 -27.10
N GLN A 171 11.40 -1.84 -27.79
CA GLN A 171 11.69 -1.36 -29.15
C GLN A 171 10.63 -1.81 -30.16
N LEU A 172 10.05 -3.00 -29.95
CA LEU A 172 8.97 -3.55 -30.76
C LEU A 172 7.58 -2.99 -30.38
N GLY A 173 7.49 -2.07 -29.40
CA GLY A 173 6.22 -1.49 -28.97
C GLY A 173 5.31 -2.47 -28.22
N LYS A 174 5.87 -3.56 -27.66
CA LYS A 174 5.13 -4.59 -26.92
C LYS A 174 5.21 -4.43 -25.40
N LEU A 175 6.07 -3.53 -24.91
CA LEU A 175 6.24 -3.25 -23.49
C LEU A 175 6.30 -1.75 -23.21
N TYR A 176 5.39 -1.29 -22.34
CA TYR A 176 5.30 0.08 -21.84
C TYR A 176 5.42 0.11 -20.32
N GLY A 177 6.01 1.16 -19.76
CA GLY A 177 6.26 1.27 -18.31
C GLY A 177 7.45 0.41 -17.87
N ASP A 178 7.76 0.38 -16.59
CA ASP A 178 8.92 -0.36 -16.08
C ASP A 178 8.51 -1.43 -15.07
N PRO A 179 8.67 -2.74 -15.42
CA PRO A 179 8.48 -3.82 -14.48
C PRO A 179 9.45 -3.65 -13.30
N GLY A 180 8.94 -3.56 -12.09
CA GLY A 180 9.74 -3.41 -10.88
C GLY A 180 10.12 -1.97 -10.52
N SER A 181 9.49 -0.95 -11.10
CA SER A 181 9.65 0.45 -10.67
C SER A 181 8.79 0.85 -9.46
N GLY A 182 8.04 -0.09 -8.87
CA GLY A 182 6.91 0.22 -8.00
C GLY A 182 7.19 0.80 -6.60
N LEU A 183 8.42 0.93 -6.09
CA LEU A 183 8.60 1.09 -4.62
C LEU A 183 9.71 2.05 -4.15
N ASP A 184 9.99 3.15 -4.86
CA ASP A 184 10.92 4.19 -4.36
C ASP A 184 10.35 5.05 -3.19
N TYR A 185 9.06 4.93 -2.86
CA TYR A 185 8.37 5.86 -1.94
C TYR A 185 7.58 5.24 -0.79
N SER A 186 7.70 3.93 -0.54
CA SER A 186 6.95 3.25 0.51
C SER A 186 7.85 2.79 1.66
N ALA A 187 7.39 2.96 2.90
CA ALA A 187 8.06 2.59 4.14
C ALA A 187 8.23 1.07 4.36
N PHE A 188 8.52 0.30 3.31
CA PHE A 188 8.82 -1.13 3.38
C PHE A 188 10.32 -1.34 3.53
N GLY A 189 10.72 -2.42 4.22
CA GLY A 189 12.14 -2.80 4.33
C GLY A 189 12.72 -3.24 2.98
N ASN A 190 14.02 -3.00 2.77
CA ASN A 190 14.75 -3.25 1.51
C ASN A 190 14.47 -4.64 0.88
N THR A 191 14.27 -5.68 1.69
CA THR A 191 14.00 -7.05 1.21
C THR A 191 12.61 -7.22 0.58
N ALA A 192 11.58 -6.55 1.10
CA ALA A 192 10.23 -6.63 0.55
C ALA A 192 10.12 -5.86 -0.77
N VAL A 193 10.84 -4.73 -0.86
CA VAL A 193 10.98 -3.94 -2.09
C VAL A 193 11.63 -4.78 -3.19
N GLN A 194 12.79 -5.39 -2.89
CA GLN A 194 13.50 -6.24 -3.84
C GLN A 194 12.68 -7.44 -4.32
N ALA A 195 11.91 -8.09 -3.42
CA ALA A 195 11.05 -9.21 -3.79
C ALA A 195 9.93 -8.78 -4.76
N GLY A 196 9.29 -7.64 -4.52
CA GLY A 196 8.28 -7.07 -5.42
C GLY A 196 8.85 -6.79 -6.82
N GLN A 197 9.98 -6.09 -6.89
CA GLN A 197 10.65 -5.78 -8.16
C GLN A 197 11.05 -7.04 -8.94
N GLN A 198 11.53 -8.06 -8.23
CA GLN A 198 11.90 -9.34 -8.81
C GLN A 198 10.67 -10.07 -9.37
N GLY A 199 9.52 -10.04 -8.68
CA GLY A 199 8.29 -10.67 -9.14
C GLY A 199 7.74 -10.06 -10.43
N GLU A 200 7.65 -8.73 -10.49
CA GLU A 200 7.21 -8.01 -11.70
C GLU A 200 8.16 -8.27 -12.88
N SER A 201 9.46 -8.13 -12.65
CA SER A 201 10.48 -8.38 -13.69
C SER A 201 10.46 -9.81 -14.20
N ALA A 202 10.28 -10.78 -13.31
CA ALA A 202 10.18 -12.19 -13.66
C ALA A 202 8.95 -12.46 -14.53
N LEU A 203 7.78 -11.93 -14.15
CA LEU A 203 6.58 -12.08 -14.96
C LEU A 203 6.73 -11.42 -16.33
N ALA A 204 7.31 -10.21 -16.41
CA ALA A 204 7.58 -9.53 -17.67
C ALA A 204 8.44 -10.38 -18.61
N ARG A 205 9.49 -11.02 -18.08
CA ARG A 205 10.36 -11.92 -18.85
C ARG A 205 9.61 -13.15 -19.33
N ILE A 206 8.77 -13.76 -18.50
CA ILE A 206 7.95 -14.91 -18.90
C ILE A 206 7.05 -14.52 -20.08
N ILE A 207 6.35 -13.39 -20.00
CA ILE A 207 5.48 -12.90 -21.08
C ILE A 207 6.28 -12.65 -22.38
N ALA A 208 7.45 -12.02 -22.27
CA ALA A 208 8.34 -11.76 -23.40
C ALA A 208 8.87 -13.07 -24.04
N TYR A 209 9.33 -14.01 -23.20
CA TYR A 209 9.83 -15.32 -23.63
C TYR A 209 8.76 -16.13 -24.38
N MET A 210 7.52 -16.09 -23.88
CA MET A 210 6.40 -16.79 -24.49
C MET A 210 5.92 -16.15 -25.80
N GLN A 211 6.42 -14.96 -26.15
CA GLN A 211 6.09 -14.24 -27.38
C GLN A 211 4.58 -14.11 -27.63
N LEU A 212 3.83 -13.86 -26.55
CA LEU A 212 2.38 -13.73 -26.62
C LEU A 212 2.00 -12.53 -27.49
N ASN A 213 0.88 -12.65 -28.22
CA ASN A 213 0.30 -11.56 -29.01
C ASN A 213 -0.45 -10.56 -28.11
N VAL A 214 0.27 -9.98 -27.16
CA VAL A 214 -0.24 -8.97 -26.23
C VAL A 214 0.73 -7.78 -26.16
N ILE A 215 0.19 -6.63 -25.80
CA ILE A 215 0.98 -5.48 -25.33
C ILE A 215 0.93 -5.49 -23.80
N SER A 216 2.09 -5.35 -23.15
CA SER A 216 2.20 -5.26 -21.70
C SER A 216 2.43 -3.82 -21.24
N PHE A 217 1.67 -3.40 -20.24
CA PHE A 217 1.78 -2.09 -19.58
C PHE A 217 2.13 -2.33 -18.12
N TRP A 218 3.15 -1.65 -17.61
CA TRP A 218 3.70 -1.89 -16.27
C TRP A 218 3.66 -0.64 -15.41
N SER A 219 3.47 -0.82 -14.09
CA SER A 219 3.38 0.26 -13.11
C SER A 219 2.30 1.28 -13.49
N LEU A 220 1.02 0.89 -13.49
CA LEU A 220 -0.09 1.78 -13.86
C LEU A 220 -0.64 2.53 -12.64
N TYR A 221 -1.07 3.77 -12.85
CA TYR A 221 -1.96 4.45 -11.91
C TYR A 221 -3.28 3.69 -11.81
N GLY A 222 -3.80 3.56 -10.59
CA GLY A 222 -5.19 3.21 -10.40
C GLY A 222 -6.12 4.38 -10.64
N LEU A 223 -7.42 4.14 -10.53
CA LEU A 223 -8.45 5.17 -10.58
C LEU A 223 -9.11 5.29 -9.21
N ASN A 224 -9.54 6.50 -8.86
CA ASN A 224 -10.53 6.73 -7.82
C ASN A 224 -11.95 6.61 -8.39
N GLU A 225 -12.96 6.74 -7.52
CA GLU A 225 -14.38 6.70 -7.88
C GLU A 225 -14.77 7.75 -8.95
N ASN A 226 -14.03 8.86 -9.03
CA ASN A 226 -14.23 9.93 -10.00
C ASN A 226 -13.46 9.70 -11.32
N ARG A 227 -12.85 8.52 -11.51
CA ARG A 227 -11.98 8.15 -12.64
C ARG A 227 -10.73 9.03 -12.79
N GLN A 228 -10.27 9.62 -11.69
CA GLN A 228 -9.01 10.35 -11.68
C GLN A 228 -7.88 9.40 -11.31
N PRO A 229 -6.69 9.55 -11.94
CA PRO A 229 -5.51 8.78 -11.59
C PRO A 229 -5.16 8.95 -10.12
N ILE A 230 -4.93 7.83 -9.43
CA ILE A 230 -4.38 7.78 -8.07
C ILE A 230 -3.17 6.87 -8.05
N ASN A 231 -2.28 7.12 -7.10
CA ASN A 231 -1.14 6.24 -6.86
C ASN A 231 -1.61 4.96 -6.15
N ALA A 232 -2.27 4.09 -6.90
CA ALA A 232 -2.55 2.71 -6.54
C ALA A 232 -1.60 1.79 -7.34
N ASP A 233 -1.41 0.58 -6.83
CA ASP A 233 -0.42 -0.36 -7.34
C ASP A 233 -1.13 -1.39 -8.24
N ILE A 234 -1.30 -1.05 -9.51
CA ILE A 234 -1.62 -2.03 -10.56
C ILE A 234 -0.30 -2.34 -11.26
N ASP A 235 0.25 -3.52 -10.98
CA ASP A 235 1.60 -3.88 -11.44
C ASP A 235 1.65 -4.03 -12.96
N CYS A 236 0.68 -4.71 -13.55
CA CYS A 236 0.67 -5.02 -14.98
C CYS A 236 -0.74 -5.06 -15.57
N VAL A 237 -0.87 -4.61 -16.81
CA VAL A 237 -1.99 -4.93 -17.70
C VAL A 237 -1.47 -5.53 -18.99
N LEU A 238 -1.96 -6.73 -19.34
CA LEU A 238 -1.71 -7.36 -20.64
C LEU A 238 -2.93 -7.12 -21.53
N VAL A 239 -2.74 -6.68 -22.77
CA VAL A 239 -3.84 -6.36 -23.70
C VAL A 239 -3.68 -7.11 -25.00
N GLY A 240 -4.73 -7.81 -25.42
CA GLY A 240 -4.80 -8.54 -26.68
C GLY A 240 -6.13 -8.33 -27.41
N ILE A 241 -6.23 -8.82 -28.64
CA ILE A 241 -7.48 -8.84 -29.40
C ILE A 241 -7.67 -10.19 -30.07
N ASP A 242 -8.87 -10.76 -29.96
CA ASP A 242 -9.18 -12.07 -30.53
C ASP A 242 -9.68 -11.98 -31.99
N PRO A 243 -9.84 -13.12 -32.70
CA PRO A 243 -10.36 -13.14 -34.06
C PRO A 243 -11.78 -12.57 -34.21
N GLN A 244 -12.56 -12.50 -33.11
CA GLN A 244 -13.89 -11.89 -33.07
C GLN A 244 -13.85 -10.38 -32.86
N GLN A 245 -12.66 -9.77 -32.86
CA GLN A 245 -12.41 -8.35 -32.62
C GLN A 245 -12.74 -7.89 -31.18
N GLN A 246 -12.87 -8.83 -30.24
CA GLN A 246 -13.02 -8.51 -28.83
C GLN A 246 -11.64 -8.22 -28.23
N VAL A 247 -11.50 -7.04 -27.62
CA VAL A 247 -10.30 -6.66 -26.88
C VAL A 247 -10.37 -7.29 -25.50
N HIS A 248 -9.29 -7.97 -25.10
CA HIS A 248 -9.13 -8.59 -23.80
C HIS A 248 -8.04 -7.87 -23.01
N ALA A 249 -8.26 -7.65 -21.72
CA ALA A 249 -7.26 -7.10 -20.82
C ALA A 249 -7.14 -7.94 -19.54
N TRP A 250 -5.92 -8.29 -19.16
CA TRP A 250 -5.62 -8.97 -17.91
C TRP A 250 -4.92 -7.99 -16.97
N PHE A 251 -5.62 -7.56 -15.92
CA PHE A 251 -5.06 -6.78 -14.83
C PHE A 251 -4.43 -7.74 -13.83
N VAL A 252 -3.11 -7.65 -13.69
CA VAL A 252 -2.29 -8.60 -12.95
C VAL A 252 -1.51 -7.87 -11.87
N ASP A 253 -1.71 -8.31 -10.63
CA ASP A 253 -0.88 -7.97 -9.48
C ASP A 253 0.14 -9.11 -9.28
N ALA A 254 1.43 -8.81 -9.45
CA ALA A 254 2.50 -9.80 -9.43
C ALA A 254 3.06 -9.94 -8.02
N LYS A 255 3.00 -11.16 -7.48
CA LYS A 255 3.42 -11.45 -6.10
C LYS A 255 4.50 -12.52 -6.08
N ASN A 256 5.71 -12.10 -5.72
CA ASN A 256 6.81 -13.00 -5.41
C ASN A 256 6.82 -13.27 -3.89
N TYR A 257 5.93 -14.18 -3.47
CA TYR A 257 5.95 -14.66 -2.11
C TYR A 257 6.82 -15.91 -1.97
N LYS A 258 7.28 -16.14 -0.75
CA LYS A 258 8.07 -17.31 -0.37
C LYS A 258 7.33 -18.60 -0.66
N GLY A 259 7.91 -19.44 -1.49
CA GLY A 259 7.45 -20.82 -1.65
C GLY A 259 8.07 -21.48 -2.88
N GLY A 260 8.12 -22.80 -2.84
CA GLY A 260 8.35 -23.67 -3.98
C GLY A 260 7.16 -24.58 -4.23
N SER A 261 7.37 -25.63 -5.03
CA SER A 261 6.33 -26.63 -5.34
C SER A 261 5.81 -27.38 -4.11
N ASP A 262 6.54 -27.36 -2.98
CA ASP A 262 6.08 -27.92 -1.71
C ASP A 262 5.23 -26.94 -0.87
N THR A 263 5.12 -25.67 -1.28
CA THR A 263 4.30 -24.68 -0.58
C THR A 263 2.88 -24.66 -1.12
N LYS A 264 1.88 -24.61 -0.22
CA LYS A 264 0.48 -24.34 -0.54
C LYS A 264 -0.02 -23.08 0.18
N TYR A 265 -0.76 -22.25 -0.54
CA TYR A 265 -1.49 -21.11 -0.02
C TYR A 265 -2.99 -21.38 -0.01
N VAL A 266 -3.63 -21.07 1.12
CA VAL A 266 -5.08 -21.21 1.29
C VAL A 266 -5.64 -20.08 2.13
N ASN A 267 -6.89 -19.72 1.90
CA ASN A 267 -7.58 -18.74 2.71
C ASN A 267 -7.78 -19.24 4.14
N LEU A 268 -7.27 -18.46 5.09
CA LEU A 268 -7.61 -18.60 6.50
C LEU A 268 -8.91 -17.84 6.78
N ASP A 269 -9.05 -16.67 6.17
CA ASP A 269 -10.25 -15.84 6.18
C ASP A 269 -10.30 -14.97 4.91
N PRO A 270 -11.31 -14.08 4.71
CA PRO A 270 -11.41 -13.25 3.51
C PRO A 270 -10.24 -12.30 3.24
N ARG A 271 -9.40 -11.99 4.24
CA ARG A 271 -8.27 -11.05 4.12
C ARG A 271 -6.91 -11.67 4.43
N ASN A 272 -6.86 -12.93 4.83
CA ASN A 272 -5.63 -13.62 5.21
C ASN A 272 -5.48 -14.96 4.49
N LEU A 273 -4.30 -15.18 3.91
CA LEU A 273 -3.85 -16.51 3.52
C LEU A 273 -3.00 -17.11 4.64
N VAL A 274 -2.94 -18.43 4.68
CA VAL A 274 -1.92 -19.18 5.43
C VAL A 274 -1.06 -19.97 4.44
N ARG A 275 0.24 -20.00 4.70
CA ARG A 275 1.23 -20.79 3.94
C ARG A 275 1.64 -22.03 4.72
N MET A 276 1.70 -23.16 4.02
CA MET A 276 2.09 -24.45 4.60
C MET A 276 2.95 -25.26 3.65
N SER A 277 3.78 -26.13 4.22
CA SER A 277 4.49 -27.16 3.46
C SER A 277 3.60 -28.41 3.38
N ILE A 278 3.39 -28.88 2.15
CA ILE A 278 2.56 -30.05 1.85
C ILE A 278 3.23 -31.31 2.44
N SER A 279 4.50 -31.53 2.13
CA SER A 279 5.23 -32.73 2.54
C SER A 279 5.61 -32.74 4.01
N ARG A 280 5.95 -31.57 4.59
CA ARG A 280 6.30 -31.46 6.01
C ARG A 280 5.08 -31.34 6.91
N ARG A 281 3.88 -31.13 6.34
CA ARG A 281 2.62 -31.01 7.06
C ARG A 281 2.71 -29.95 8.18
N ALA A 282 3.32 -28.81 7.86
CA ALA A 282 3.68 -27.77 8.82
C ALA A 282 3.46 -26.36 8.25
N LEU A 283 3.28 -25.39 9.13
CA LEU A 283 3.12 -23.98 8.77
C LEU A 283 4.48 -23.33 8.45
N ILE A 284 4.55 -22.50 7.42
CA ILE A 284 5.83 -21.89 6.99
C ILE A 284 5.93 -20.45 7.50
N LYS A 285 7.05 -20.11 8.17
CA LYS A 285 7.32 -18.75 8.62
C LYS A 285 7.59 -17.79 7.46
N GLY A 286 6.96 -16.62 7.56
CA GLY A 286 7.33 -15.42 6.81
C GLY A 286 8.49 -14.65 7.45
N SER A 287 8.85 -13.54 6.82
CA SER A 287 9.83 -12.60 7.35
C SER A 287 9.39 -11.95 8.67
N ASP A 288 8.09 -11.88 8.92
CA ASP A 288 7.47 -11.41 10.16
C ASP A 288 7.38 -12.50 11.24
N GLY A 289 7.91 -13.69 10.97
CA GLY A 289 7.84 -14.85 11.86
C GLY A 289 6.47 -15.54 11.89
N THR A 290 5.46 -15.05 11.16
CA THR A 290 4.11 -15.63 11.14
C THR A 290 3.87 -16.46 9.88
N PRO A 291 2.95 -17.44 9.89
CA PRO A 291 2.56 -18.15 8.68
C PRO A 291 1.44 -17.46 7.91
N VAL A 292 1.03 -16.26 8.34
CA VAL A 292 -0.11 -15.54 7.77
C VAL A 292 0.39 -14.52 6.75
N VAL A 293 -0.32 -14.42 5.62
CA VAL A 293 -0.11 -13.40 4.60
C VAL A 293 -1.36 -12.53 4.53
N LYS A 294 -1.21 -11.27 4.95
CA LYS A 294 -2.28 -10.26 4.85
C LYS A 294 -2.44 -9.83 3.40
N MET A 295 -3.68 -9.81 2.94
CA MET A 295 -4.05 -9.44 1.58
C MET A 295 -4.67 -8.04 1.54
N SER A 296 -4.43 -7.30 0.46
CA SER A 296 -5.02 -5.98 0.20
C SER A 296 -6.28 -6.09 -0.67
N GLU A 297 -7.27 -5.24 -0.44
CA GLU A 297 -8.49 -5.12 -1.28
C GLU A 297 -8.26 -4.32 -2.57
N ASN A 298 -7.04 -3.80 -2.79
CA ASN A 298 -6.73 -2.89 -3.90
C ASN A 298 -7.23 -3.40 -5.27
N MET A 299 -6.97 -4.67 -5.60
CA MET A 299 -7.38 -5.22 -6.91
C MET A 299 -8.90 -5.26 -7.08
N ALA A 300 -9.66 -5.53 -6.02
CA ALA A 300 -11.12 -5.50 -6.08
C ALA A 300 -11.64 -4.06 -6.23
N THR A 301 -11.08 -3.13 -5.47
CA THR A 301 -11.42 -1.71 -5.59
C THR A 301 -11.09 -1.16 -6.98
N GLN A 302 -9.93 -1.52 -7.54
CA GLN A 302 -9.53 -1.09 -8.87
C GLN A 302 -10.40 -1.71 -9.96
N ARG A 303 -10.81 -2.98 -9.81
CA ARG A 303 -11.81 -3.58 -10.70
C ARG A 303 -13.06 -2.72 -10.80
N ASP A 304 -13.58 -2.32 -9.66
CA ASP A 304 -14.83 -1.57 -9.59
C ASP A 304 -14.64 -0.14 -10.15
N ASN A 305 -13.52 0.52 -9.83
CA ASN A 305 -13.21 1.87 -10.32
C ASN A 305 -12.91 1.93 -11.83
N TRP A 306 -12.35 0.86 -12.41
CA TRP A 306 -12.04 0.78 -13.85
C TRP A 306 -13.23 0.33 -14.70
N ALA A 307 -14.28 -0.25 -14.11
CA ALA A 307 -15.37 -0.90 -14.83
C ALA A 307 -16.00 -0.02 -15.93
N SER A 308 -16.40 1.21 -15.59
CA SER A 308 -17.02 2.13 -16.56
C SER A 308 -16.07 2.56 -17.68
N THR A 309 -14.78 2.75 -17.35
CA THR A 309 -13.75 3.07 -18.35
C THR A 309 -13.59 1.90 -19.32
N LEU A 310 -13.50 0.67 -18.83
CA LEU A 310 -13.33 -0.52 -19.66
C LEU A 310 -14.55 -0.78 -20.55
N GLU A 311 -15.76 -0.57 -20.01
CA GLU A 311 -17.00 -0.65 -20.78
C GLU A 311 -17.04 0.36 -21.93
N THR A 312 -16.64 1.62 -21.68
CA THR A 312 -16.57 2.68 -22.71
C THR A 312 -15.65 2.30 -23.86
N TYR A 313 -14.59 1.53 -23.60
CA TYR A 313 -13.62 1.10 -24.61
C TYR A 313 -13.92 -0.32 -25.16
N HIS A 314 -15.01 -0.96 -24.71
CA HIS A 314 -15.39 -2.33 -25.04
C HIS A 314 -14.29 -3.36 -24.74
N VAL A 315 -13.65 -3.23 -23.59
CA VAL A 315 -12.58 -4.12 -23.13
C VAL A 315 -13.15 -5.18 -22.19
N ALA A 316 -13.00 -6.45 -22.55
CA ALA A 316 -13.29 -7.59 -21.69
C ALA A 316 -12.12 -7.78 -20.72
N ALA A 317 -12.34 -7.45 -19.44
CA ALA A 317 -11.26 -7.45 -18.45
C ALA A 317 -11.33 -8.63 -17.48
N GLN A 318 -10.16 -9.20 -17.19
CA GLN A 318 -9.93 -10.19 -16.15
C GLN A 318 -9.01 -9.61 -15.08
N TRP A 319 -9.27 -9.93 -13.82
CA TRP A 319 -8.54 -9.40 -12.66
C TRP A 319 -7.97 -10.56 -11.86
N MET A 320 -6.67 -10.52 -11.59
CA MET A 320 -5.98 -11.62 -10.92
C MET A 320 -4.73 -11.18 -10.16
N VAL A 321 -4.37 -12.00 -9.19
CA VAL A 321 -3.05 -12.00 -8.57
C VAL A 321 -2.25 -13.15 -9.16
N CYS A 322 -1.07 -12.86 -9.70
CA CYS A 322 -0.15 -13.86 -10.23
C CYS A 322 0.95 -14.14 -9.21
N MET A 323 1.00 -15.36 -8.68
CA MET A 323 2.04 -15.80 -7.76
C MET A 323 3.26 -16.24 -8.58
N VAL A 324 4.24 -15.34 -8.68
CA VAL A 324 5.43 -15.49 -9.53
C VAL A 324 6.52 -16.22 -8.74
N PRO A 325 7.24 -17.18 -9.35
CA PRO A 325 8.25 -17.93 -8.63
C PRO A 325 9.45 -17.04 -8.27
N GLY A 326 9.88 -17.14 -7.02
CA GLY A 326 11.01 -16.37 -6.47
C GLY A 326 12.40 -16.95 -6.74
N GLY A 327 12.47 -18.03 -7.52
CA GLY A 327 13.74 -18.71 -7.84
C GLY A 327 13.54 -20.19 -8.20
N HIS A 328 14.56 -20.99 -7.93
CA HIS A 328 14.69 -22.38 -8.39
C HIS A 328 13.79 -23.41 -7.68
N ASN A 329 12.86 -22.97 -6.83
CA ASN A 329 12.01 -23.88 -6.05
C ASN A 329 10.65 -24.14 -6.70
N GLY A 330 10.35 -23.51 -7.83
CA GLY A 330 9.08 -23.68 -8.53
C GLY A 330 7.95 -22.80 -8.00
N ASN A 331 6.73 -23.04 -8.50
CA ASN A 331 5.54 -22.30 -8.11
C ASN A 331 4.81 -22.96 -6.93
N PRO A 332 4.27 -22.18 -5.99
CA PRO A 332 3.41 -22.72 -4.95
C PRO A 332 2.06 -23.19 -5.52
N ASP A 333 1.42 -24.12 -4.81
CA ASP A 333 0.02 -24.47 -5.04
C ASP A 333 -0.90 -23.36 -4.53
N VAL A 334 -1.60 -22.73 -5.47
CA VAL A 334 -2.54 -21.63 -5.25
C VAL A 334 -3.95 -21.99 -5.72
N SER A 335 -4.23 -23.26 -5.99
CA SER A 335 -5.49 -23.71 -6.62
C SER A 335 -6.75 -23.37 -5.81
N GLU A 336 -6.59 -23.13 -4.51
CA GLU A 336 -7.66 -22.80 -3.57
C GLU A 336 -7.51 -21.40 -2.97
N ALA A 337 -6.48 -20.65 -3.39
CA ALA A 337 -6.27 -19.29 -2.93
C ALA A 337 -7.17 -18.32 -3.69
N VAL A 338 -7.84 -17.46 -2.95
CA VAL A 338 -8.67 -16.38 -3.48
C VAL A 338 -8.27 -15.08 -2.81
N TRP A 339 -8.07 -14.05 -3.60
CA TRP A 339 -7.73 -12.71 -3.12
C TRP A 339 -9.03 -11.93 -2.78
N PRO A 340 -9.00 -10.93 -1.87
CA PRO A 340 -10.19 -10.17 -1.50
C PRO A 340 -11.02 -9.68 -2.70
N GLY A 341 -12.34 -9.69 -2.54
CA GLY A 341 -13.28 -9.38 -3.62
C GLY A 341 -13.43 -10.48 -4.67
N ASN A 342 -13.08 -11.73 -4.31
CA ASN A 342 -13.13 -12.90 -5.17
C ASN A 342 -12.23 -12.78 -6.41
N VAL A 343 -11.07 -12.14 -6.26
CA VAL A 343 -10.07 -12.00 -7.31
C VAL A 343 -9.28 -13.32 -7.40
N ARG A 344 -9.13 -13.84 -8.62
CA ARG A 344 -8.47 -15.14 -8.85
C ARG A 344 -6.99 -15.07 -8.52
N VAL A 345 -6.44 -16.13 -7.95
CA VAL A 345 -4.99 -16.31 -7.79
C VAL A 345 -4.52 -17.36 -8.80
N VAL A 346 -3.48 -17.03 -9.56
CA VAL A 346 -2.97 -17.88 -10.64
C VAL A 346 -1.44 -17.99 -10.57
N THR A 347 -0.90 -19.03 -11.21
CA THR A 347 0.52 -19.11 -11.54
C THR A 347 0.80 -18.48 -12.92
N PRO A 348 2.06 -18.14 -13.25
CA PRO A 348 2.41 -17.66 -14.58
C PRO A 348 1.99 -18.64 -15.69
N GLY A 349 2.14 -19.94 -15.46
CA GLY A 349 1.72 -20.98 -16.42
C GLY A 349 0.21 -20.95 -16.70
N GLN A 350 -0.60 -20.78 -15.66
CA GLN A 350 -2.06 -20.64 -15.82
C GLN A 350 -2.45 -19.37 -16.58
N LEU A 351 -1.81 -18.23 -16.27
CA LEU A 351 -2.03 -16.97 -17.00
C LEU A 351 -1.67 -17.11 -18.48
N VAL A 352 -0.48 -17.66 -18.77
CA VAL A 352 -0.02 -17.89 -20.15
C VAL A 352 -0.99 -18.81 -20.91
N ALA A 353 -1.41 -19.92 -20.30
CA ALA A 353 -2.36 -20.84 -20.90
C ALA A 353 -3.72 -20.17 -21.19
N GLU A 354 -4.22 -19.34 -20.26
CA GLU A 354 -5.45 -18.57 -20.45
C GLU A 354 -5.34 -17.65 -21.67
N ILE A 355 -4.25 -16.86 -21.77
CA ILE A 355 -4.02 -15.95 -22.91
C ILE A 355 -3.91 -16.72 -24.23
N GLN A 356 -3.15 -17.82 -24.24
CA GLN A 356 -2.95 -18.62 -25.45
C GLN A 356 -4.25 -19.27 -25.94
N SER A 357 -5.17 -19.61 -25.03
CA SER A 357 -6.46 -20.23 -25.38
C SER A 357 -7.32 -19.35 -26.29
N LEU A 358 -7.13 -18.03 -26.27
CA LEU A 358 -7.91 -17.08 -27.06
C LEU A 358 -7.41 -16.89 -28.50
N SER A 359 -6.27 -17.51 -28.87
CA SER A 359 -5.70 -17.41 -30.23
C SER A 359 -5.62 -15.96 -30.76
N LEU A 360 -5.07 -15.07 -29.92
CA LEU A 360 -5.03 -13.63 -30.18
C LEU A 360 -4.34 -13.27 -31.52
N LEU A 361 -4.88 -12.26 -32.19
CA LEU A 361 -4.32 -11.68 -33.40
C LEU A 361 -3.05 -10.88 -33.11
N PRO A 362 -2.17 -10.62 -34.10
CA PRO A 362 -1.00 -9.76 -33.94
C PRO A 362 -1.35 -8.39 -33.33
N VAL A 363 -0.46 -7.87 -32.48
CA VAL A 363 -0.69 -6.66 -31.66
C VAL A 363 -1.08 -5.41 -32.47
N ASP A 364 -0.70 -5.32 -33.75
CA ASP A 364 -1.07 -4.22 -34.65
C ASP A 364 -2.59 -4.13 -34.91
N ASN A 365 -3.34 -5.19 -34.60
CA ASN A 365 -4.80 -5.21 -34.70
C ASN A 365 -5.48 -4.56 -33.49
N ILE A 366 -4.75 -4.27 -32.40
CA ILE A 366 -5.33 -3.66 -31.20
C ILE A 366 -5.70 -2.20 -31.52
N PRO A 367 -6.94 -1.76 -31.24
CA PRO A 367 -7.36 -0.40 -31.57
C PRO A 367 -6.45 0.67 -30.94
N PRO A 368 -5.96 1.67 -31.70
CA PRO A 368 -5.03 2.68 -31.18
C PRO A 368 -5.59 3.51 -30.02
N ARG A 369 -6.92 3.59 -29.88
CA ARG A 369 -7.56 4.23 -28.71
C ARG A 369 -7.34 3.45 -27.41
N VAL A 370 -7.30 2.11 -27.48
CA VAL A 370 -7.06 1.24 -26.32
C VAL A 370 -5.59 1.29 -25.92
N VAL A 371 -4.68 1.24 -26.89
CA VAL A 371 -3.25 1.39 -26.62
C VAL A 371 -2.98 2.73 -25.93
N ARG A 372 -3.59 3.82 -26.41
CA ARG A 372 -3.48 5.15 -25.78
C ARG A 372 -4.06 5.21 -24.37
N LEU A 373 -5.21 4.57 -24.12
CA LEU A 373 -5.80 4.47 -22.79
C LEU A 373 -4.78 3.92 -21.77
N PHE A 374 -4.23 2.73 -22.04
CA PHE A 374 -3.31 2.11 -21.10
C PHE A 374 -1.94 2.79 -21.06
N THR A 375 -1.43 3.28 -22.19
CA THR A 375 -0.18 4.07 -22.20
C THR A 375 -0.31 5.32 -21.33
N SER A 376 -1.47 6.00 -21.35
CA SER A 376 -1.70 7.20 -20.52
C SER A 376 -1.81 6.90 -19.02
N ALA A 377 -2.10 5.65 -18.66
CA ALA A 377 -2.19 5.20 -17.28
C ALA A 377 -0.84 4.72 -16.72
N VAL A 378 0.16 4.47 -17.57
CA VAL A 378 1.51 4.10 -17.12
C VAL A 378 2.13 5.27 -16.34
N LYS A 379 2.65 4.98 -15.13
CA LYS A 379 3.42 5.92 -14.34
C LYS A 379 4.70 6.27 -15.10
N GLN A 380 4.86 7.52 -15.51
CA GLN A 380 6.13 7.98 -16.06
C GLN A 380 7.13 8.16 -14.91
N GLN A 381 8.32 7.58 -15.05
CA GLN A 381 9.43 7.97 -14.17
C GLN A 381 9.68 9.47 -14.36
N ALA A 382 9.86 10.20 -13.26
CA ALA A 382 10.50 11.51 -13.36
C ALA A 382 11.83 11.32 -14.10
N PRO A 383 12.18 12.15 -15.09
CA PRO A 383 13.43 11.97 -15.81
C PRO A 383 14.57 11.96 -14.80
N ALA A 384 15.36 10.88 -14.81
CA ALA A 384 16.65 10.88 -14.15
C ALA A 384 17.37 12.16 -14.58
N SER A 385 17.81 12.97 -13.61
CA SER A 385 18.60 14.17 -13.87
C SER A 385 19.66 13.81 -14.89
N ALA A 386 19.60 14.45 -16.06
CA ALA A 386 20.48 14.14 -17.17
C ALA A 386 21.93 14.25 -16.69
N ALA A 387 22.64 13.12 -16.67
CA ALA A 387 24.09 13.14 -16.58
C ALA A 387 24.60 14.11 -17.67
N PRO A 388 25.56 15.00 -17.38
CA PRO A 388 26.02 15.97 -18.35
C PRO A 388 26.57 15.22 -19.56
N VAL A 389 25.91 15.40 -20.71
CA VAL A 389 26.39 14.94 -22.00
C VAL A 389 27.72 15.64 -22.24
N THR A 390 28.82 14.91 -22.07
CA THR A 390 30.15 15.41 -22.40
C THR A 390 30.24 15.35 -23.92
N SER A 391 30.04 16.51 -24.56
CA SER A 391 30.23 16.68 -26.01
C SER A 391 31.65 16.27 -26.39
N THR A 392 31.81 15.10 -27.01
CA THR A 392 33.07 14.68 -27.63
C THR A 392 33.25 15.45 -28.93
N VAL A 393 34.13 16.46 -28.91
CA VAL A 393 34.77 16.99 -30.11
C VAL A 393 35.82 15.97 -30.56
N PRO A 394 35.83 15.49 -31.81
CA PRO A 394 36.84 14.55 -32.27
C PRO A 394 38.14 15.29 -32.60
N MET A 395 39.26 14.80 -32.07
CA MET A 395 40.59 15.18 -32.54
C MET A 395 41.31 13.98 -33.18
N PRO A 396 42.22 14.22 -34.17
CA PRO A 396 42.72 13.18 -35.05
C PRO A 396 43.96 12.45 -34.52
N VAL A 397 44.12 11.25 -35.06
CA VAL A 397 45.15 10.20 -34.96
C VAL A 397 46.61 10.67 -34.81
N THR A 398 47.34 10.10 -33.83
CA THR A 398 48.73 9.57 -33.97
C THR A 398 49.07 8.57 -32.84
N SER A 399 49.73 7.47 -33.21
CA SER A 399 50.13 6.29 -32.40
C SER A 399 51.40 6.51 -31.52
N PRO A 400 51.98 5.49 -30.85
CA PRO A 400 51.54 4.73 -29.66
C PRO A 400 52.58 4.75 -28.48
N VAL A 401 52.32 3.97 -27.40
CA VAL A 401 53.24 3.46 -26.31
C VAL A 401 53.27 4.30 -24.99
N PRO A 402 53.49 3.75 -23.76
CA PRO A 402 53.36 2.39 -23.14
C PRO A 402 52.43 2.33 -21.88
N ALA A 403 52.19 1.12 -21.34
CA ALA A 403 51.48 0.84 -20.08
C ALA A 403 52.40 0.96 -18.81
N PRO A 404 51.88 0.78 -17.57
CA PRO A 404 51.44 1.82 -16.63
C PRO A 404 52.38 1.99 -15.41
N ILE A 405 52.36 3.18 -14.80
CA ILE A 405 52.98 3.46 -13.48
C ILE A 405 51.86 3.64 -12.44
N PRO A 406 51.94 3.10 -11.21
CA PRO A 406 50.85 3.13 -10.24
C PRO A 406 50.63 4.55 -9.73
N GLN A 407 49.39 5.06 -9.80
CA GLN A 407 49.01 6.30 -9.15
C GLN A 407 48.60 6.07 -7.69
N PRO A 408 48.94 7.00 -6.78
CA PRO A 408 48.62 6.92 -5.36
C PRO A 408 47.11 7.10 -5.11
N ALA A 409 46.60 6.36 -4.12
CA ALA A 409 45.21 6.46 -3.66
C ALA A 409 44.92 7.87 -3.14
N ILE A 410 43.93 8.54 -3.74
CA ILE A 410 43.37 9.80 -3.24
C ILE A 410 42.33 9.42 -2.18
N THR A 411 42.68 9.53 -0.90
CA THR A 411 41.75 9.34 0.22
C THR A 411 40.98 10.65 0.44
N ASN A 412 39.67 10.65 0.18
CA ASN A 412 38.79 11.77 0.54
C ASN A 412 38.40 11.61 2.02
N ASN A 413 38.60 12.61 2.88
CA ASN A 413 38.18 12.54 4.29
C ASN A 413 36.86 13.27 4.53
N CYS A 414 36.06 12.82 5.48
CA CYS A 414 34.80 13.46 5.87
C CYS A 414 35.05 14.87 6.42
N PRO A 415 34.38 15.91 5.91
CA PRO A 415 34.61 17.30 6.32
C PRO A 415 34.16 17.61 7.75
N LYS A 416 33.32 16.77 8.36
CA LYS A 416 32.78 16.99 9.71
C LYS A 416 33.54 16.26 10.81
N CYS A 417 34.03 15.05 10.56
CA CYS A 417 34.68 14.22 11.59
C CYS A 417 36.09 13.75 11.22
N GLY A 418 36.58 14.08 10.03
CA GLY A 418 37.95 13.80 9.59
C GLY A 418 38.26 12.36 9.20
N GLN A 419 37.27 11.45 9.27
CA GLN A 419 37.46 10.04 8.89
C GLN A 419 37.73 9.88 7.38
N PRO A 420 38.71 9.05 6.97
CA PRO A 420 38.91 8.68 5.57
C PRO A 420 37.66 7.98 5.00
N LEU A 421 37.31 8.30 3.75
CA LEU A 421 36.18 7.75 3.02
C LEU A 421 36.71 6.84 1.91
N ASP A 422 36.40 5.56 2.04
CA ASP A 422 36.80 4.53 1.08
C ASP A 422 35.66 4.38 0.06
N GLY A 423 35.76 5.09 -1.08
CA GLY A 423 34.83 4.97 -2.20
C GLY A 423 33.54 5.82 -2.12
N GLN A 424 32.65 5.63 -3.11
CA GLN A 424 31.45 6.43 -3.35
C GLN A 424 30.35 6.17 -2.29
N THR A 425 30.50 6.76 -1.11
CA THR A 425 29.46 6.77 -0.07
C THR A 425 28.73 8.11 -0.05
N ASN A 426 27.39 8.09 -0.10
CA ASN A 426 26.58 9.32 -0.05
C ASN A 426 26.52 9.96 1.35
N PHE A 427 26.89 9.21 2.40
CA PHE A 427 26.92 9.66 3.79
C PHE A 427 28.17 9.13 4.48
N CYS A 428 28.72 9.90 5.44
CA CYS A 428 29.84 9.45 6.25
C CYS A 428 29.38 8.33 7.22
N PRO A 429 29.99 7.13 7.17
CA PRO A 429 29.56 6.00 7.99
C PRO A 429 29.79 6.20 9.49
N ASN A 430 30.66 7.13 9.88
CA ASN A 430 30.97 7.39 11.29
C ASN A 430 30.03 8.44 11.94
N CYS A 431 29.62 9.47 11.20
CA CYS A 431 28.87 10.59 11.77
C CYS A 431 27.56 10.94 11.05
N GLY A 432 27.17 10.14 10.03
CA GLY A 432 25.92 10.28 9.30
C GLY A 432 25.80 11.54 8.44
N THR A 433 26.91 12.26 8.22
CA THR A 433 26.87 13.53 7.45
C THR A 433 26.75 13.24 5.95
N PRO A 434 25.79 13.84 5.23
CA PRO A 434 25.69 13.71 3.78
C PRO A 434 26.93 14.31 3.11
N LEU A 435 27.47 13.60 2.12
CA LEU A 435 28.72 13.94 1.42
C LEU A 435 28.50 14.52 0.02
N ASN A 436 27.23 14.60 -0.42
CA ASN A 436 26.82 15.30 -1.63
C ASN A 436 25.98 16.51 -1.22
N ALA A 437 26.43 17.72 -1.58
CA ALA A 437 25.65 18.94 -1.54
C ALA A 437 25.15 19.29 -2.95
#